data_AF-A0A378JRL4-F1
#
_entry.id   AF-A0A378JRL4-F1
#
_cell.length_a   1.000
_cell.length_b   1.000
_cell.length_c   1.000
_cell.angle_alpha   90.00
_cell.angle_beta   90.00
_cell.angle_gamma   90.00
#
_symmetry.space_group_name_H-M   'P 1'
#
loop_
_entity.id
_entity.type
_entity.pdbx_description
1 polymer ?
#
loop_
_entity_poly.entity_id
_entity_poly.type
_entity_poly.pdbx_seq_one_letter_code
_entity_poly.pdbx_strand_id
1 'polypeptide(L)'
;MKALGFIIIELLIVVVVIGILATIAIPAYQDYTIRARVTEGLSLASAAKQTVSETTQVKNGVLPADNNAAGYSPPAATPSVSSINIQNGQITIAYTPLAGNGTIILTPTVQSGGEMIWDCRAGTLPDKYRPSTCRGGNATQGTNSGTGGDSGAGGNSGSGGNSNTERDWLWWLWWLFGR
;
A
#
# COMPACT_ATOMS: atom_id res chain seq x y z
N MET A 1 -10.73 -12.42 -58.21
CA MET A 1 -10.91 -11.41 -57.15
C MET A 1 -9.54 -11.16 -56.54
N LYS A 2 -8.92 -10.00 -56.84
CA LYS A 2 -7.62 -9.59 -56.29
C LYS A 2 -7.87 -9.20 -54.83
N ALA A 3 -7.40 -9.99 -53.87
CA ALA A 3 -7.16 -9.45 -52.54
C ALA A 3 -6.09 -8.37 -52.72
N LEU A 4 -6.49 -7.11 -52.60
CA LEU A 4 -5.58 -5.99 -52.45
C LEU A 4 -4.78 -6.30 -51.18
N GLY A 5 -3.52 -6.65 -51.36
CA GLY A 5 -2.64 -6.99 -50.26
C GLY A 5 -2.53 -5.79 -49.33
N PHE A 6 -3.22 -5.85 -48.20
CA PHE A 6 -2.87 -5.08 -47.02
C PHE A 6 -1.39 -5.35 -46.78
N ILE A 7 -0.58 -4.30 -46.89
CA ILE A 7 0.86 -4.47 -46.94
C ILE A 7 1.28 -5.01 -45.57
N ILE A 8 1.86 -6.21 -45.53
CA ILE A 8 2.27 -6.87 -44.28
C ILE A 8 3.22 -5.95 -43.47
N ILE A 9 3.93 -5.04 -44.13
CA ILE A 9 4.80 -4.04 -43.50
C ILE A 9 4.04 -3.04 -42.62
N GLU A 10 2.79 -2.72 -42.96
CA GLU A 10 1.94 -1.81 -42.19
C GLU A 10 1.49 -2.48 -40.88
N LEU A 11 1.24 -3.79 -40.94
CA LEU A 11 0.96 -4.57 -39.73
C LEU A 11 2.23 -4.74 -38.87
N LEU A 12 3.41 -4.91 -39.50
CA LEU A 12 4.67 -5.10 -38.78
C LEU A 12 5.08 -3.85 -37.97
N ILE A 13 4.90 -2.64 -38.51
CA ILE A 13 5.21 -1.43 -37.74
C ILE A 13 4.27 -1.25 -36.54
N VAL A 14 2.99 -1.60 -36.69
CA VAL A 14 2.02 -1.54 -35.59
C VAL A 14 2.41 -2.52 -34.47
N VAL A 15 2.81 -3.74 -34.81
CA VAL A 15 3.27 -4.74 -33.82
C VAL A 15 4.51 -4.25 -33.08
N VAL A 16 5.45 -3.60 -33.77
CA VAL A 16 6.66 -3.03 -33.14
C VAL A 16 6.30 -1.94 -32.13
N VAL A 17 5.42 -1.02 -32.50
CA VAL A 17 4.98 0.06 -31.59
C VAL A 17 4.25 -0.50 -30.37
N ILE A 18 3.35 -1.47 -30.56
CA ILE A 18 2.65 -2.16 -29.46
C ILE A 18 3.66 -2.86 -28.54
N GLY A 19 4.71 -3.48 -29.09
CA GLY A 19 5.77 -4.12 -28.32
C GLY A 19 6.48 -3.14 -27.37
N ILE A 20 6.86 -1.95 -27.86
CA ILE A 20 7.52 -0.93 -27.04
C ILE A 20 6.58 -0.45 -25.92
N LEU A 21 5.32 -0.14 -26.25
CA LEU A 21 4.34 0.34 -25.27
C LEU A 21 4.01 -0.70 -24.20
N ALA A 22 3.88 -1.97 -24.59
CA ALA A 22 3.59 -3.07 -23.66
C ALA A 22 4.68 -3.20 -22.58
N THR A 23 5.94 -3.01 -22.94
CA THR A 23 7.07 -3.16 -22.01
C THR A 23 7.00 -2.14 -20.86
N ILE A 24 6.50 -0.93 -21.11
CA ILE A 24 6.34 0.12 -20.08
C ILE A 24 5.03 -0.07 -19.32
N ALA A 25 3.95 -0.50 -20.00
CA ALA A 25 2.62 -0.62 -19.41
C ALA A 25 2.48 -1.80 -18.43
N ILE A 26 3.11 -2.95 -18.72
CA ILE A 26 2.99 -4.16 -17.90
C ILE A 26 3.44 -3.97 -16.44
N PRO A 27 4.64 -3.44 -16.14
CA PRO A 27 5.10 -3.30 -14.75
C PRO A 27 4.23 -2.32 -13.95
N ALA A 28 3.79 -1.22 -14.56
CA ALA A 28 2.91 -0.26 -13.91
C ALA A 28 1.52 -0.85 -13.61
N TYR A 29 0.97 -1.67 -14.51
CA TYR A 29 -0.32 -2.33 -14.31
C TYR A 29 -0.28 -3.35 -13.17
N GLN A 30 0.83 -4.09 -13.03
CA GLN A 30 1.04 -5.02 -11.91
C GLN A 30 1.03 -4.28 -10.57
N ASP A 31 1.76 -3.18 -10.44
CA ASP A 31 1.79 -2.40 -9.20
C ASP A 31 0.40 -1.80 -8.86
N TYR A 32 -0.37 -1.37 -9.86
CA TYR A 32 -1.73 -0.89 -9.68
C TYR A 32 -2.68 -1.99 -9.17
N THR A 33 -2.64 -3.16 -9.81
CA THR A 33 -3.48 -4.30 -9.40
C THR A 33 -3.12 -4.78 -7.99
N ILE A 34 -1.84 -4.84 -7.64
CA ILE A 34 -1.39 -5.16 -6.27
C ILE A 34 -1.96 -4.14 -5.27
N ARG A 35 -1.89 -2.84 -5.54
CA ARG A 35 -2.45 -1.83 -4.63
C ARG A 35 -3.96 -1.96 -4.45
N ALA A 36 -4.70 -2.32 -5.51
CA ALA A 36 -6.13 -2.58 -5.41
C ALA A 36 -6.43 -3.78 -4.48
N ARG A 37 -5.61 -4.84 -4.57
CA ARG A 37 -5.69 -6.01 -3.67
C ARG A 37 -5.35 -5.64 -2.22
N VAL A 38 -4.43 -4.71 -2.01
CA VAL A 38 -4.10 -4.19 -0.68
C VAL A 38 -5.28 -3.42 -0.08
N THR A 39 -5.96 -2.58 -0.87
CA THR A 39 -7.16 -1.87 -0.43
C THR A 39 -8.34 -2.78 -0.11
N GLU A 40 -8.47 -3.92 -0.81
CA GLU A 40 -9.43 -4.97 -0.45
C GLU A 40 -9.22 -5.46 0.98
N GLY A 41 -7.96 -5.74 1.36
CA GLY A 41 -7.64 -6.16 2.73
C GLY A 41 -7.90 -5.10 3.80
N LEU A 42 -7.66 -3.83 3.49
CA LEU A 42 -8.01 -2.73 4.38
C LEU A 42 -9.54 -2.60 4.56
N SER A 43 -10.31 -2.87 3.51
CA SER A 43 -11.77 -2.92 3.57
C SER A 43 -12.25 -4.09 4.44
N LEU A 44 -11.68 -5.28 4.27
CA LEU A 44 -11.98 -6.45 5.10
C LEU A 44 -11.62 -6.22 6.58
N ALA A 45 -10.55 -5.49 6.86
CA ALA A 45 -10.14 -5.14 8.21
C ALA A 45 -11.04 -4.10 8.90
N SER A 46 -11.96 -3.44 8.17
CA SER A 46 -12.90 -2.46 8.76
C SER A 46 -13.76 -3.08 9.86
N ALA A 47 -14.21 -4.32 9.67
CA ALA A 47 -14.96 -5.07 10.68
C ALA A 47 -14.13 -5.29 11.96
N ALA A 48 -12.84 -5.61 11.82
CA ALA A 48 -11.93 -5.74 12.97
C ALA A 48 -11.72 -4.39 13.68
N LYS A 49 -11.61 -3.27 12.93
CA LYS A 49 -11.50 -1.94 13.54
C LYS A 49 -12.73 -1.60 14.38
N GLN A 50 -13.91 -1.94 13.86
CA GLN A 50 -15.17 -1.71 14.55
C GLN A 50 -15.24 -2.52 15.85
N THR A 51 -14.99 -3.84 15.81
CA THR A 51 -15.04 -4.67 17.02
C THR A 51 -14.00 -4.27 18.07
N VAL A 52 -12.79 -3.88 17.66
CA VAL A 52 -11.79 -3.32 18.57
C VAL A 52 -12.30 -2.03 19.20
N SER A 53 -12.92 -1.15 18.42
CA SER A 53 -13.46 0.12 18.95
C SER A 53 -14.59 -0.05 19.95
N GLU A 54 -15.56 -0.91 19.64
CA GLU A 54 -16.68 -1.20 20.52
C GLU A 54 -16.19 -1.85 21.82
N THR A 55 -15.31 -2.86 21.72
CA THR A 55 -14.75 -3.53 22.89
C THR A 55 -13.97 -2.57 23.78
N THR A 56 -13.17 -1.71 23.17
CA THR A 56 -12.36 -0.71 23.92
C THR A 56 -13.26 0.29 24.63
N GLN A 57 -14.36 0.73 24.01
CA GLN A 57 -15.32 1.63 24.63
C GLN A 57 -16.04 0.97 25.82
N VAL A 58 -16.51 -0.27 25.67
CA VAL A 58 -17.18 -1.02 26.75
C VAL A 58 -16.23 -1.34 27.91
N LYS A 59 -14.92 -1.50 27.63
CA LYS A 59 -13.90 -1.82 28.63
C LYS A 59 -13.11 -0.59 29.11
N ASN A 60 -13.70 0.60 29.09
CA ASN A 60 -13.11 1.83 29.62
C ASN A 60 -11.70 2.14 29.08
N GLY A 61 -11.49 1.96 27.78
CA GLY A 61 -10.22 2.27 27.10
C GLY A 61 -9.21 1.10 27.06
N VAL A 62 -9.56 -0.07 27.58
CA VAL A 62 -8.68 -1.25 27.52
C VAL A 62 -8.79 -1.94 26.15
N LEU A 63 -7.67 -2.00 25.42
CA LEU A 63 -7.58 -2.68 24.13
C LEU A 63 -7.74 -4.22 24.30
N PRO A 64 -8.39 -4.90 23.34
CA PRO A 64 -8.52 -6.36 23.38
C PRO A 64 -7.17 -7.06 23.16
N ALA A 65 -6.91 -8.10 23.94
CA ALA A 65 -5.66 -8.87 23.83
C ALA A 65 -5.58 -9.67 22.51
N ASP A 66 -6.70 -10.20 22.03
CA ASP A 66 -6.79 -11.06 20.85
C ASP A 66 -8.18 -10.96 20.17
N ASN A 67 -8.38 -11.75 19.10
CA ASN A 67 -9.67 -11.85 18.39
C ASN A 67 -10.85 -12.20 19.29
N ASN A 68 -10.67 -13.17 20.20
CA ASN A 68 -11.74 -13.65 21.06
C ASN A 68 -12.12 -12.59 22.09
N ALA A 69 -11.14 -11.89 22.67
CA ALA A 69 -11.34 -10.77 23.57
C ALA A 69 -12.06 -9.59 22.89
N ALA A 70 -11.90 -9.44 21.57
CA ALA A 70 -12.61 -8.47 20.73
C ALA A 70 -13.97 -8.97 20.21
N GLY A 71 -14.36 -10.23 20.45
CA GLY A 71 -15.55 -10.83 19.84
C GLY A 71 -15.48 -10.92 18.31
N TYR A 72 -14.26 -10.91 17.75
CA TYR A 72 -14.03 -10.90 16.31
C TYR A 72 -13.80 -12.32 15.78
N SER A 73 -14.57 -12.70 14.76
CA SER A 73 -14.31 -13.90 13.97
C SER A 73 -13.69 -13.50 12.63
N PRO A 74 -12.41 -13.85 12.36
CA PRO A 74 -11.77 -13.48 11.11
C PRO A 74 -12.48 -14.13 9.92
N PRO A 75 -12.63 -13.40 8.79
CA PRO A 75 -13.20 -13.97 7.57
C PRO A 75 -12.29 -15.05 7.00
N ALA A 76 -12.85 -15.88 6.12
CA ALA A 76 -12.06 -16.82 5.33
C ALA A 76 -11.03 -16.07 4.46
N ALA A 77 -9.88 -16.72 4.22
CA ALA A 77 -8.85 -16.18 3.35
C ALA A 77 -9.40 -15.89 1.94
N THR A 78 -8.96 -14.78 1.36
CA THR A 78 -9.26 -14.42 -0.03
C THR A 78 -8.01 -14.62 -0.89
N PRO A 79 -8.11 -14.53 -2.22
CA PRO A 79 -6.92 -14.55 -3.08
C PRO A 79 -5.90 -13.44 -2.74
N SER A 80 -6.34 -12.35 -2.09
CA SER A 80 -5.55 -11.17 -1.75
C SER A 80 -5.04 -11.19 -0.31
N VAL A 81 -5.84 -11.72 0.62
CA VAL A 81 -5.59 -11.67 2.07
C VAL A 81 -5.50 -13.08 2.62
N SER A 82 -4.37 -13.42 3.24
CA SER A 82 -4.16 -14.71 3.88
C SER A 82 -4.79 -14.78 5.27
N SER A 83 -4.71 -13.70 6.06
CA SER A 83 -5.35 -13.63 7.38
C SER A 83 -5.50 -12.20 7.88
N ILE A 84 -6.42 -12.02 8.83
CA ILE A 84 -6.57 -10.80 9.63
C ILE A 84 -6.59 -11.23 11.09
N ASN A 85 -5.71 -10.65 11.90
CA ASN A 85 -5.60 -11.01 13.31
C ASN A 85 -5.47 -9.77 14.20
N ILE A 86 -6.14 -9.80 15.34
CA ILE A 86 -6.04 -8.80 16.39
C ILE A 86 -5.06 -9.31 17.44
N GLN A 87 -4.08 -8.48 17.80
CA GLN A 87 -3.21 -8.70 18.94
C GLN A 87 -2.97 -7.38 19.66
N ASN A 88 -3.28 -7.31 20.96
CA ASN A 88 -3.12 -6.10 21.79
C ASN A 88 -3.74 -4.85 21.13
N GLY A 89 -4.93 -4.99 20.56
CA GLY A 89 -5.64 -3.95 19.81
C GLY A 89 -5.10 -3.66 18.40
N GLN A 90 -3.89 -4.12 18.05
CA GLN A 90 -3.35 -3.96 16.71
C GLN A 90 -3.95 -4.98 15.75
N ILE A 91 -4.33 -4.54 14.56
CA ILE A 91 -4.89 -5.41 13.53
C ILE A 91 -3.82 -5.66 12.48
N THR A 92 -3.35 -6.90 12.38
CA THR A 92 -2.40 -7.32 11.36
C THR A 92 -3.14 -7.94 10.20
N ILE A 93 -2.97 -7.36 9.01
CA ILE A 93 -3.46 -7.88 7.74
C ILE A 93 -2.28 -8.55 7.04
N ALA A 94 -2.36 -9.85 6.80
CA ALA A 94 -1.38 -10.58 6.03
C ALA A 94 -1.86 -10.73 4.58
N TYR A 95 -1.00 -10.35 3.64
CA TYR A 95 -1.28 -10.37 2.21
C TYR A 95 -0.64 -11.58 1.54
N THR A 96 -1.31 -12.11 0.52
CA THR A 96 -0.77 -13.19 -0.32
C THR A 96 0.30 -12.65 -1.29
N PRO A 97 1.01 -13.52 -2.02
CA PRO A 97 1.92 -13.09 -3.09
C PRO A 97 1.26 -12.24 -4.19
N LEU A 98 -0.04 -12.45 -4.45
CA LEU A 98 -0.80 -11.65 -5.42
C LEU A 98 -1.01 -10.21 -4.97
N ALA A 99 -0.89 -9.94 -3.67
CA ALA A 99 -1.00 -8.62 -3.05
C ALA A 99 0.36 -8.10 -2.55
N GLY A 100 1.47 -8.61 -3.09
CA GLY A 100 2.82 -8.09 -2.82
C GLY A 100 3.54 -8.73 -1.65
N ASN A 101 2.98 -9.80 -1.04
CA ASN A 101 3.57 -10.61 0.02
C ASN A 101 4.14 -9.80 1.20
N GLY A 102 3.32 -9.50 2.19
CA GLY A 102 3.73 -8.72 3.35
C GLY A 102 2.56 -8.44 4.29
N THR A 103 2.76 -7.52 5.23
CA THR A 103 1.72 -7.13 6.18
C THR A 103 1.48 -5.62 6.22
N ILE A 104 0.25 -5.24 6.51
CA ILE A 104 -0.08 -3.92 7.05
C ILE A 104 -0.58 -4.12 8.48
N ILE A 105 -0.06 -3.32 9.40
CA ILE A 105 -0.50 -3.32 10.80
C ILE A 105 -1.24 -2.02 11.06
N LEU A 106 -2.50 -2.14 11.50
CA LEU A 106 -3.31 -1.02 11.94
C LEU A 106 -3.13 -0.85 13.44
N THR A 107 -2.56 0.29 13.84
CA THR A 107 -2.29 0.60 15.24
C THR A 107 -3.34 1.59 15.75
N PRO A 108 -4.15 1.23 16.76
CA PRO A 108 -5.10 2.15 17.37
C PRO A 108 -4.38 3.11 18.33
N THR A 109 -4.87 4.35 18.37
CA THR A 109 -4.54 5.35 19.40
C THR A 109 -5.86 5.85 19.99
N VAL A 110 -6.07 5.59 21.28
CA VAL A 110 -7.27 6.04 22.00
C VAL A 110 -7.07 7.49 22.43
N GLN A 111 -7.96 8.38 22.00
CA GLN A 111 -7.95 9.78 22.40
C GLN A 111 -8.82 10.04 23.64
N SER A 112 -8.62 11.21 24.24
CA SER A 112 -9.51 11.73 25.28
C SER A 112 -10.93 11.83 24.74
N GLY A 113 -11.90 11.19 25.40
CA GLY A 113 -13.28 11.09 24.91
C GLY A 113 -13.63 9.79 24.18
N GLY A 114 -12.70 8.84 24.07
CA GLY A 114 -12.97 7.49 23.54
C GLY A 114 -13.00 7.40 22.01
N GLU A 115 -12.56 8.44 21.31
CA GLU A 115 -12.29 8.40 19.87
C GLU A 115 -11.05 7.55 19.57
N MET A 116 -11.08 6.82 18.46
CA MET A 116 -10.01 5.91 18.04
C MET A 116 -9.40 6.37 16.72
N ILE A 117 -8.15 6.83 16.77
CA ILE A 117 -7.36 7.12 15.56
C ILE A 117 -6.56 5.88 15.16
N TRP A 118 -6.49 5.61 13.87
CA TRP A 118 -5.80 4.44 13.34
C TRP A 118 -4.64 4.84 12.45
N ASP A 119 -3.45 4.37 12.79
CA ASP A 119 -2.27 4.45 11.94
C ASP A 119 -2.11 3.14 11.14
N CYS A 120 -1.70 3.23 9.88
CA CYS A 120 -1.50 2.07 8.99
C CYS A 120 -0.09 2.01 8.38
N ARG A 121 0.88 2.74 8.96
CA ARG A 121 2.26 2.79 8.46
C ARG A 121 3.09 1.62 8.98
N ALA A 122 2.67 0.89 10.01
CA ALA A 122 3.39 -0.31 10.44
C ALA A 122 3.17 -1.51 9.49
N GLY A 123 4.09 -2.48 9.52
CA GLY A 123 4.05 -3.71 8.72
C GLY A 123 5.17 -3.81 7.67
N THR A 124 5.27 -4.96 7.01
CA THR A 124 6.37 -5.29 6.09
C THR A 124 6.08 -5.02 4.62
N LEU A 125 4.84 -4.66 4.26
CA LEU A 125 4.47 -4.43 2.87
C LEU A 125 5.23 -3.22 2.29
N PRO A 126 5.85 -3.31 1.09
CA PRO A 126 6.54 -2.18 0.47
C PRO A 126 5.64 -0.95 0.21
N ASP A 127 6.17 0.25 0.42
CA ASP A 127 5.43 1.52 0.26
C ASP A 127 4.81 1.72 -1.14
N LYS A 128 5.43 1.18 -2.19
CA LYS A 128 4.86 1.23 -3.55
C LYS A 128 3.51 0.51 -3.67
N TYR A 129 3.27 -0.51 -2.84
CA TYR A 129 2.01 -1.27 -2.81
C TYR A 129 1.00 -0.68 -1.84
N ARG A 130 1.39 0.30 -1.02
CA ARG A 130 0.50 0.94 -0.04
C ARG A 130 -0.32 2.08 -0.67
N PRO A 131 -1.57 2.27 -0.22
CA PRO A 131 -2.32 3.50 -0.47
C PRO A 131 -1.56 4.71 0.07
N SER A 132 -1.77 5.89 -0.52
CA SER A 132 -1.08 7.13 -0.13
C SER A 132 -1.18 7.44 1.36
N THR A 133 -2.30 7.13 2.00
CA THR A 133 -2.54 7.34 3.43
C THR A 133 -1.75 6.43 4.35
N CYS A 134 -1.21 5.32 3.84
CA CYS A 134 -0.46 4.32 4.63
C CYS A 134 1.04 4.25 4.28
N ARG A 135 1.53 5.20 3.48
CA ARG A 135 2.97 5.29 3.10
C ARG A 135 3.81 5.98 4.17
N GLY A 136 5.12 5.82 4.08
CA GLY A 136 6.07 6.32 5.08
C GLY A 136 6.29 5.34 6.23
N GLY A 137 5.94 4.09 5.99
CA GLY A 137 6.01 2.99 6.93
C GLY A 137 7.17 2.07 6.59
N ASN A 138 8.13 1.91 7.49
CA ASN A 138 9.37 1.23 7.10
C ASN A 138 9.14 -0.28 6.91
N ALA A 139 9.19 -0.75 5.65
CA ALA A 139 9.15 -2.16 5.30
C ALA A 139 10.39 -2.94 5.80
N THR A 140 11.38 -2.26 6.39
CA THR A 140 12.55 -2.85 7.07
C THR A 140 13.11 -1.91 8.17
N GLN A 141 12.81 -2.16 9.45
CA GLN A 141 13.77 -1.85 10.52
C GLN A 141 14.12 -3.12 11.30
N GLY A 142 15.02 -3.91 10.74
CA GLY A 142 15.98 -4.62 11.57
C GLY A 142 17.06 -3.62 11.96
N THR A 143 17.03 -3.14 13.21
CA THR A 143 18.14 -2.83 14.13
C THR A 143 17.82 -1.65 15.04
N ASN A 144 17.82 -1.98 16.34
CA ASN A 144 17.94 -1.11 17.51
C ASN A 144 16.70 -0.33 17.95
N SER A 145 15.89 -1.03 18.75
CA SER A 145 15.18 -0.47 19.90
C SER A 145 16.17 0.28 20.82
N GLY A 146 16.40 1.55 20.52
CA GLY A 146 17.00 2.53 21.41
C GLY A 146 15.89 3.38 22.03
N THR A 147 15.75 3.26 23.34
CA THR A 147 14.87 4.05 24.22
C THR A 147 15.13 5.56 24.14
N GLY A 148 14.06 6.35 24.21
CA GLY A 148 14.05 7.81 24.39
C GLY A 148 12.81 8.36 23.66
N GLY A 149 11.76 8.81 24.34
CA GLY A 149 11.81 9.97 25.22
C GLY A 149 12.04 11.21 24.34
N ASP A 150 10.98 11.97 24.06
CA ASP A 150 10.92 13.40 24.36
C ASP A 150 9.94 14.16 23.46
N SER A 151 8.93 14.72 24.12
CA SER A 151 8.17 15.91 23.76
C SER A 151 9.08 17.13 23.57
N GLY A 152 8.87 17.93 22.53
CA GLY A 152 9.53 19.24 22.44
C GLY A 152 9.38 19.94 21.11
N ALA A 153 8.81 21.13 21.17
CA ALA A 153 8.57 22.08 20.09
C ALA A 153 9.78 22.44 19.20
N GLY A 154 9.45 22.86 17.97
CA GLY A 154 10.09 24.02 17.32
C GLY A 154 11.32 23.74 16.46
N GLY A 155 11.14 23.81 15.12
CA GLY A 155 12.25 23.89 14.18
C GLY A 155 11.77 23.91 12.73
N ASN A 156 11.47 25.11 12.22
CA ASN A 156 11.29 25.33 10.79
C ASN A 156 12.66 25.25 10.11
N SER A 157 12.90 24.22 9.30
CA SER A 157 14.02 24.16 8.37
C SER A 157 13.47 23.84 6.99
N GLY A 158 13.25 24.90 6.21
CA GLY A 158 13.14 24.79 4.78
C GLY A 158 14.46 24.24 4.22
N SER A 159 14.34 23.20 3.40
CA SER A 159 15.33 22.94 2.36
C SER A 159 14.59 22.37 1.16
N GLY A 160 14.59 23.18 0.09
CA GLY A 160 14.07 22.80 -1.21
C GLY A 160 14.81 21.58 -1.75
N GLY A 161 14.04 20.69 -2.35
CA GLY A 161 14.49 19.51 -3.06
C GLY A 161 13.43 19.12 -4.07
N ASN A 162 13.19 20.01 -5.04
CA ASN A 162 12.40 19.76 -6.23
C ASN A 162 13.21 18.89 -7.20
N SER A 163 13.20 17.57 -7.01
CA SER A 163 13.65 16.64 -8.05
C SER A 163 12.44 15.99 -8.70
N ASN A 164 11.83 16.74 -9.62
CA ASN A 164 10.96 16.21 -10.66
C ASN A 164 11.81 15.31 -11.59
N THR A 165 12.03 14.05 -11.23
CA THR A 165 12.74 13.07 -12.07
C THR A 165 11.84 12.45 -13.15
N GLU A 166 10.63 12.94 -13.35
CA GLU A 166 9.68 12.42 -14.36
C GLU A 166 9.68 13.19 -15.69
N ARG A 167 10.50 14.24 -15.84
CA ARG A 167 10.55 15.07 -17.06
C ARG A 167 11.77 14.87 -17.96
N ASP A 168 12.73 14.03 -17.59
CA ASP A 168 14.00 13.89 -18.33
C ASP A 168 13.93 12.98 -19.56
N TRP A 169 13.06 11.96 -19.55
CA TRP A 169 12.98 11.01 -20.67
C TRP A 169 12.32 11.59 -21.93
N LEU A 170 11.45 12.60 -21.78
CA LEU A 170 10.82 13.29 -22.92
C LEU A 170 11.82 14.18 -23.66
N TRP A 171 12.80 14.77 -22.97
CA TRP A 171 13.90 15.51 -23.59
C TRP A 171 14.88 14.58 -24.32
N TRP A 172 15.11 13.37 -23.78
CA TRP A 172 15.96 12.36 -24.42
C TRP A 172 15.37 11.84 -25.74
N LEU A 173 14.05 11.65 -25.81
CA LEU A 173 13.35 11.27 -27.05
C LEU A 173 13.36 12.37 -28.11
N TRP A 174 13.29 13.64 -27.73
CA TRP A 174 13.33 14.76 -28.69
C TRP A 174 14.73 14.93 -29.31
N TRP A 175 15.80 14.62 -28.58
CA TRP A 175 17.18 14.68 -29.09
C TRP A 175 17.51 13.55 -30.07
N LEU A 176 16.99 12.33 -29.84
CA LEU A 176 17.27 11.16 -30.67
C LEU A 176 16.59 11.18 -32.05
N PHE A 177 15.49 11.90 -32.19
CA PHE A 177 14.71 11.98 -33.44
C PHE A 177 14.80 13.34 -34.14
N GLY A 178 15.61 14.27 -33.62
CA GLY A 178 15.64 15.68 -34.01
C GLY A 178 16.93 16.17 -34.66
N ARG A 179 17.66 15.34 -35.41
CA ARG A 179 18.74 15.82 -36.29
C ARG A 179 18.89 14.98 -37.55
#